data_AF-A0A947KII5-F1
#
_entry.id   AF-A0A947KII5-F1
#
_cell.length_a   1.000
_cell.length_b   1.000
_cell.length_c   1.000
_cell.angle_alpha   90.00
_cell.angle_beta   90.00
_cell.angle_gamma   90.00
#
_symmetry.space_group_name_H-M   'P 1'
#
loop_
_entity.id
_entity.type
_entity.pdbx_description
1 polymer ?
#
loop_
_entity_poly.entity_id
_entity_poly.type
_entity_poly.pdbx_seq_one_letter_code
_entity_poly.pdbx_strand_id
1 'polypeptide(L)'
;MSLFSINFKAINIKRSEKIGSFLTCFANLITISRILAIPFVIVLLIKSQNEISYKKTAIILLVIMQFSDILDGYLARMAIRFANTNNHIGKLLDPLADKLYIDSTYITLSLLFNFPIWATYIVVTRDVLLIFGWIAIDPFRFHTISPNVWGKITDTLQAFLIFAFLLEVPKIVFLTGVITMLMFTIYSGIVYSIVGMKTYINSFVNS
;
A
#
# COMPACT_ATOMS: atom_id res chain seq x y z
N MET A 1 2.76 49.42 11.88
CA MET A 1 2.09 48.19 12.36
C MET A 1 2.03 47.07 11.29
N SER A 2 2.72 47.19 10.14
CA SER A 2 2.73 46.18 9.06
C SER A 2 3.99 45.30 8.99
N LEU A 3 5.15 45.76 9.48
CA LEU A 3 6.41 44.99 9.42
C LEU A 3 6.43 43.78 10.37
N PHE A 4 5.74 43.87 11.51
CA PHE A 4 5.69 42.80 12.51
C PHE A 4 4.83 41.62 12.05
N SER A 5 3.74 41.88 11.30
CA SER A 5 2.87 40.82 10.76
C SER A 5 3.51 40.07 9.57
N ILE A 6 4.33 40.76 8.77
CA ILE A 6 5.07 40.15 7.65
C ILE A 6 6.14 39.18 8.17
N ASN A 7 6.88 39.55 9.21
CA ASN A 7 7.88 38.68 9.84
C ASN A 7 7.24 37.42 10.45
N PHE A 8 6.11 37.55 11.15
CA PHE A 8 5.39 36.40 11.70
C PHE A 8 4.88 35.43 10.62
N LYS A 9 4.37 35.97 9.49
CA LYS A 9 3.92 35.15 8.36
C LYS A 9 5.08 34.41 7.70
N ALA A 10 6.22 35.06 7.49
CA ALA A 10 7.42 34.45 6.93
C ALA A 10 8.03 33.37 7.85
N ILE A 11 8.05 33.60 9.16
CA ILE A 11 8.49 32.62 10.17
C ILE A 11 7.56 31.39 10.17
N ASN A 12 6.25 31.59 10.09
CA ASN A 12 5.28 30.50 10.02
C ASN A 12 5.41 29.68 8.73
N ILE A 13 5.67 30.31 7.58
CA ILE A 13 5.89 29.62 6.31
C ILE A 13 7.16 28.75 6.38
N LYS A 14 8.29 29.32 6.83
CA LYS A 14 9.57 28.59 6.92
C LYS A 14 9.52 27.43 7.94
N ARG A 15 8.74 27.60 9.02
CA ARG A 15 8.48 26.53 10.00
C ARG A 15 7.60 25.42 9.44
N SER A 16 6.56 25.77 8.67
CA SER A 16 5.67 24.81 8.00
C SER A 16 6.42 23.96 6.96
N GLU A 17 7.27 24.57 6.14
CA GLU A 17 8.12 23.86 5.19
C GLU A 17 9.08 22.87 5.87
N LYS A 18 9.75 23.29 6.95
CA LYS A 18 10.67 22.43 7.71
C LYS A 18 9.96 21.24 8.37
N ILE A 19 8.73 21.43 8.85
CA ILE A 19 7.91 20.36 9.41
C ILE A 19 7.50 19.37 8.31
N GLY A 20 7.05 19.86 7.16
CA GLY A 20 6.64 18.97 6.07
C GLY A 20 7.81 18.20 5.43
N SER A 21 9.00 18.81 5.31
CA SER A 21 10.20 18.08 4.84
C SER A 21 10.60 16.98 5.82
N PHE A 22 10.50 17.22 7.13
CA PHE A 22 10.76 16.22 8.16
C PHE A 22 9.75 15.07 8.11
N LEU A 23 8.46 15.38 8.00
CA LEU A 23 7.40 14.36 7.88
C LEU A 23 7.56 13.50 6.62
N THR A 24 7.95 14.09 5.49
CA THR A 24 8.19 13.36 4.23
C THR A 24 9.39 12.42 4.35
N CYS A 25 10.46 12.87 5.01
CA CYS A 25 11.62 12.02 5.30
C CYS A 25 11.22 10.80 6.15
N PHE A 26 10.35 11.01 7.14
CA PHE A 26 9.90 9.95 8.02
C PHE A 26 9.01 8.93 7.29
N ALA A 27 8.06 9.40 6.47
CA ALA A 27 7.23 8.53 5.65
C ALA A 27 8.08 7.67 4.69
N ASN A 28 9.02 8.29 3.97
CA ASN A 28 9.94 7.57 3.07
C ASN A 28 10.76 6.51 3.82
N LEU A 29 11.22 6.82 5.04
CA LEU A 29 12.00 5.88 5.85
C LEU A 29 11.18 4.64 6.21
N ILE A 30 9.90 4.82 6.54
CA ILE A 30 9.01 3.69 6.84
C ILE A 30 8.74 2.88 5.56
N THR A 31 8.47 3.51 4.41
CA THR A 31 8.34 2.80 3.13
C THR A 31 9.59 1.98 2.79
N ILE A 32 10.78 2.57 2.92
CA ILE A 32 12.05 1.86 2.70
C ILE A 32 12.21 0.69 3.68
N SER A 33 11.87 0.90 4.95
CA SER A 33 11.91 -0.18 5.95
C SER A 33 10.97 -1.33 5.60
N ARG A 34 9.80 -1.04 5.01
CA ARG A 34 8.83 -2.05 4.56
C ARG A 34 9.40 -2.85 3.40
N ILE A 35 9.98 -2.17 2.40
CA ILE A 35 10.64 -2.83 1.27
C ILE A 35 11.77 -3.75 1.76
N LEU A 36 12.58 -3.30 2.71
CA LEU A 36 13.65 -4.10 3.31
C LEU A 36 13.12 -5.27 4.16
N ALA A 37 11.94 -5.14 4.78
CA ALA A 37 11.34 -6.20 5.57
C ALA A 37 10.72 -7.33 4.74
N ILE A 38 10.34 -7.09 3.48
CA ILE A 38 9.80 -8.11 2.56
C ILE A 38 10.71 -9.36 2.46
N PRO A 39 12.00 -9.26 2.10
CA PRO A 39 12.87 -10.43 2.01
C PRO A 39 13.03 -11.14 3.36
N PHE A 40 13.01 -10.41 4.48
CA PHE A 40 13.05 -11.01 5.82
C PHE A 40 11.80 -11.85 6.10
N VAL A 41 10.61 -11.35 5.77
CA VAL A 41 9.36 -12.12 5.87
C VAL A 41 9.44 -13.39 5.04
N ILE A 42 9.90 -13.30 3.79
CA ILE A 42 10.02 -14.46 2.88
C ILE A 42 10.96 -15.51 3.49
N VAL A 43 12.12 -15.11 3.99
CA VAL A 43 13.08 -16.02 4.64
C VAL A 43 12.48 -16.68 5.89
N LEU A 44 11.75 -15.91 6.71
CA LEU A 44 11.06 -16.46 7.88
C LEU A 44 9.98 -17.47 7.49
N LEU A 45 9.21 -17.19 6.44
CA LEU A 45 8.21 -18.12 5.90
C LEU A 45 8.87 -19.41 5.39
N ILE A 46 9.98 -19.31 4.65
CA ILE A 46 10.73 -20.49 4.20
C ILE A 46 11.20 -21.33 5.40
N LYS A 47 11.83 -20.70 6.39
CA LYS A 47 12.31 -21.41 7.59
C LYS A 47 11.18 -21.99 8.43
N SER A 48 9.98 -21.40 8.37
CA SER A 48 8.83 -21.86 9.15
C SER A 48 8.27 -23.23 8.71
N GLN A 49 8.69 -23.76 7.56
CA GLN A 49 8.40 -25.15 7.18
C GLN A 49 9.04 -26.16 8.15
N ASN A 50 10.19 -25.82 8.74
CA ASN A 50 10.95 -26.72 9.61
C ASN A 50 10.77 -26.41 11.10
N GLU A 51 10.58 -25.13 11.47
CA GLU A 51 10.38 -24.74 12.87
C GLU A 51 9.21 -23.77 13.05
N ILE A 52 8.31 -24.13 13.97
CA ILE A 52 7.11 -23.36 14.32
C ILE A 52 7.45 -21.97 14.89
N SER A 53 8.62 -21.82 15.54
CA SER A 53 9.09 -20.54 16.08
C SER A 53 9.18 -19.46 15.00
N TYR A 54 9.71 -19.79 13.81
CA TYR A 54 9.80 -18.84 12.70
C TYR A 54 8.43 -18.45 12.15
N LYS A 55 7.43 -19.35 12.21
CA LYS A 55 6.05 -19.04 11.81
C LYS A 55 5.47 -17.92 12.65
N LYS A 56 5.65 -17.98 13.98
CA LYS A 56 5.20 -16.94 14.92
C LYS A 56 5.90 -15.62 14.65
N THR A 57 7.22 -15.63 14.45
CA THR A 57 7.99 -14.43 14.13
C THR A 57 7.56 -13.82 12.79
N ALA A 58 7.28 -14.63 11.77
CA ALA A 58 6.76 -14.16 10.48
C ALA A 58 5.41 -13.45 10.67
N ILE A 59 4.46 -14.06 11.40
CA ILE A 59 3.16 -13.45 11.69
C ILE A 59 3.33 -12.10 12.40
N ILE A 60 4.18 -12.03 13.43
CA ILE A 60 4.43 -10.77 14.17
C ILE A 60 4.98 -9.69 13.22
N LEU A 61 5.95 -10.05 12.36
CA LEU A 61 6.54 -9.11 11.42
C LEU A 61 5.53 -8.63 10.38
N LEU A 62 4.72 -9.54 9.81
CA LEU A 62 3.60 -9.22 8.91
C LEU A 62 2.62 -8.23 9.56
N VAL A 63 2.27 -8.46 10.84
CA VAL A 63 1.41 -7.55 11.60
C VAL A 63 2.05 -6.16 11.71
N ILE A 64 3.32 -6.08 12.13
CA ILE A 64 4.05 -4.80 12.24
C ILE A 64 4.08 -4.07 10.89
N MET A 65 4.35 -4.78 9.79
CA MET A 65 4.35 -4.20 8.45
C MET A 65 2.98 -3.65 8.05
N GLN A 66 1.90 -4.39 8.31
CA GLN A 66 0.54 -3.97 8.01
C GLN A 66 0.10 -2.75 8.83
N PHE A 67 0.48 -2.68 10.11
CA PHE A 67 0.19 -1.51 10.95
C PHE A 67 1.03 -0.29 10.57
N SER A 68 2.26 -0.50 10.09
CA SER A 68 3.14 0.58 9.64
C SER A 68 2.55 1.36 8.46
N ASP A 69 1.79 0.70 7.56
CA ASP A 69 1.07 1.38 6.44
C ASP A 69 0.02 2.37 6.95
N ILE A 70 -0.71 2.00 8.00
CA ILE A 70 -1.75 2.86 8.58
C ILE A 70 -1.11 4.13 9.16
N LEU A 71 0.05 3.97 9.80
CA LEU A 71 0.83 5.08 10.35
C LEU A 71 1.39 5.99 9.26
N ASP A 72 1.95 5.44 8.18
CA ASP A 72 2.45 6.21 7.03
C ASP A 72 1.34 7.01 6.37
N GLY A 73 0.19 6.38 6.13
CA GLY A 73 -0.95 7.07 5.55
C GLY A 73 -1.42 8.23 6.42
N TYR A 74 -1.32 8.12 7.75
CA TYR A 74 -1.63 9.23 8.66
C TYR A 74 -0.60 10.36 8.58
N LEU A 75 0.69 10.01 8.58
CA LEU A 75 1.79 10.97 8.52
C LEU A 75 1.86 11.68 7.17
N ALA A 76 1.62 10.99 6.06
CA ALA A 76 1.55 11.56 4.72
C ALA A 76 0.40 12.56 4.59
N ARG A 77 -0.79 12.24 5.12
CA ARG A 77 -1.93 13.18 5.18
C ARG A 77 -1.60 14.42 6.02
N MET A 78 -0.84 14.25 7.09
CA MET A 78 -0.38 15.36 7.92
C MET A 78 0.67 16.20 7.18
N ALA A 79 1.61 15.57 6.48
CA ALA A 79 2.65 16.23 5.69
C ALA A 79 2.04 17.13 4.60
N ILE A 80 1.02 16.65 3.87
CA ILE A 80 0.31 17.42 2.84
C ILE A 80 -0.36 18.67 3.43
N ARG A 81 -0.85 18.62 4.67
CA ARG A 81 -1.43 19.79 5.35
C ARG A 81 -0.40 20.85 5.71
N PHE A 82 0.85 20.46 5.95
CA PHE A 82 1.90 21.34 6.45
C PHE A 82 2.92 21.75 5.41
N ALA A 83 3.10 21.03 4.30
CA ALA A 83 3.95 21.49 3.21
C ALA A 83 3.47 20.97 1.85
N ASN A 84 3.54 21.88 0.88
CA ASN A 84 3.29 21.62 -0.54
C ASN A 84 4.51 20.94 -1.22
N THR A 85 5.24 20.10 -0.49
CA THR A 85 6.49 19.51 -1.00
C THR A 85 6.17 18.28 -1.85
N ASN A 86 6.28 18.44 -3.16
CA ASN A 86 6.10 17.38 -4.13
C ASN A 86 7.36 16.50 -4.22
N ASN A 87 7.50 15.52 -3.33
CA ASN A 87 8.50 14.48 -3.53
C ASN A 87 7.93 13.40 -4.47
N HIS A 88 8.25 13.50 -5.76
CA HIS A 88 7.67 12.64 -6.81
C HIS A 88 8.06 11.16 -6.66
N ILE A 89 9.28 10.88 -6.19
CA ILE A 89 9.81 9.52 -6.07
C ILE A 89 9.14 8.76 -4.92
N GLY A 90 9.00 9.36 -3.73
CA GLY A 90 8.32 8.75 -2.58
C GLY A 90 6.87 8.38 -2.89
N LYS A 91 6.14 9.28 -3.58
CA LYS A 91 4.75 9.04 -4.00
C LYS A 91 4.55 7.82 -4.91
N LEU A 92 5.58 7.41 -5.66
CA LEU A 92 5.57 6.21 -6.50
C LEU A 92 6.00 4.96 -5.72
N LEU A 93 6.99 5.10 -4.83
CA LEU A 93 7.49 4.00 -4.01
C LEU A 93 6.48 3.54 -2.97
N ASP A 94 5.66 4.43 -2.40
CA ASP A 94 4.70 4.07 -1.36
C ASP A 94 3.67 3.04 -1.87
N PRO A 95 2.90 3.28 -2.96
CA PRO A 95 1.93 2.32 -3.45
C PRO A 95 2.56 1.02 -3.96
N LEU A 96 3.78 1.11 -4.53
CA LEU A 96 4.51 -0.08 -4.99
C LEU A 96 4.92 -0.97 -3.82
N ALA A 97 5.49 -0.39 -2.77
CA ALA A 97 5.90 -1.13 -1.57
C ALA A 97 4.70 -1.82 -0.90
N ASP A 98 3.55 -1.15 -0.87
CA ASP A 98 2.31 -1.68 -0.31
C ASP A 98 1.85 -2.95 -1.06
N LYS A 99 1.85 -2.90 -2.40
CA LYS A 99 1.45 -4.05 -3.21
C LYS A 99 2.44 -5.20 -3.14
N LEU A 100 3.74 -4.88 -3.23
CA LEU A 100 4.80 -5.88 -3.22
C LEU A 100 4.80 -6.71 -1.93
N TYR A 101 4.48 -6.10 -0.79
CA TYR A 101 4.36 -6.82 0.47
C TYR A 101 3.27 -7.91 0.45
N ILE A 102 2.06 -7.55 0.02
CA ILE A 102 0.94 -8.51 -0.04
C ILE A 102 1.23 -9.56 -1.11
N ASP A 103 1.59 -9.14 -2.33
CA ASP A 103 1.83 -10.02 -3.46
C ASP A 103 2.94 -11.04 -3.19
N SER A 104 4.08 -10.59 -2.67
CA SER A 104 5.20 -11.49 -2.33
C SER A 104 4.81 -12.51 -1.27
N THR A 105 3.97 -12.13 -0.30
CA THR A 105 3.47 -13.03 0.74
C THR A 105 2.52 -14.06 0.14
N TYR A 106 1.57 -13.66 -0.72
CA TYR A 106 0.66 -14.59 -1.42
C TYR A 106 1.42 -15.59 -2.30
N ILE A 107 2.43 -15.11 -3.04
CA ILE A 107 3.29 -15.96 -3.87
C ILE A 107 4.00 -16.99 -2.98
N THR A 108 4.65 -16.53 -1.91
CA THR A 108 5.37 -17.41 -0.98
C THR A 108 4.45 -18.45 -0.34
N LEU A 109 3.26 -18.04 0.10
CA LEU A 109 2.26 -18.96 0.67
C LEU A 109 1.78 -20.00 -0.34
N SER A 110 1.55 -19.60 -1.59
CA SER A 110 1.09 -20.52 -2.64
C SER A 110 2.13 -21.57 -3.00
N LEU A 111 3.41 -21.19 -3.02
CA LEU A 111 4.51 -22.08 -3.37
C LEU A 111 4.89 -23.04 -2.23
N LEU A 112 4.84 -22.57 -0.98
CA LEU A 112 5.41 -23.29 0.17
C LEU A 112 4.37 -23.97 1.07
N PHE A 113 3.12 -23.48 1.08
CA PHE A 113 2.12 -23.89 2.06
C PHE A 113 0.80 -24.38 1.44
N ASN A 114 0.76 -24.63 0.12
CA ASN A 114 -0.46 -25.02 -0.61
C ASN A 114 -1.60 -23.99 -0.51
N PHE A 115 -1.29 -22.70 -0.36
CA PHE A 115 -2.30 -21.67 -0.53
C PHE A 115 -2.85 -21.72 -1.97
N PRO A 116 -4.17 -21.52 -2.19
CA PRO A 116 -4.76 -21.65 -3.52
C PRO A 116 -4.10 -20.72 -4.55
N ILE A 117 -3.31 -21.28 -5.47
CA ILE A 117 -2.48 -20.51 -6.42
C ILE A 117 -3.31 -19.65 -7.37
N TRP A 118 -4.53 -20.09 -7.69
CA TRP A 118 -5.46 -19.32 -8.51
C TRP A 118 -5.89 -18.02 -7.82
N ALA A 119 -6.00 -18.00 -6.48
CA ALA A 119 -6.33 -16.79 -5.73
C ALA A 119 -5.16 -15.80 -5.77
N THR A 120 -3.92 -16.31 -5.61
CA THR A 120 -2.70 -15.51 -5.79
C THR A 120 -2.65 -14.88 -7.18
N TYR A 121 -2.95 -15.63 -8.24
CA TYR A 121 -2.92 -15.11 -9.61
C TYR A 121 -3.89 -13.94 -9.81
N ILE A 122 -5.11 -14.04 -9.28
CA ILE A 122 -6.13 -12.99 -9.38
C ILE A 122 -5.69 -11.71 -8.67
N VAL A 123 -5.15 -11.83 -7.45
CA VAL A 123 -4.66 -10.68 -6.66
C VAL A 123 -3.53 -9.98 -7.38
N VAL A 124 -2.48 -10.73 -7.73
CA VAL A 124 -1.28 -10.18 -8.38
C VAL A 124 -1.63 -9.54 -9.72
N THR A 125 -2.46 -10.21 -10.53
CA THR A 125 -2.88 -9.65 -11.83
C THR A 125 -3.65 -8.34 -11.66
N ARG A 126 -4.57 -8.28 -10.69
CA ARG A 126 -5.31 -7.05 -10.39
C ARG A 126 -4.36 -5.93 -9.96
N ASP A 127 -3.43 -6.20 -9.07
CA ASP A 127 -2.52 -5.17 -8.53
C ASP A 127 -1.55 -4.66 -9.60
N VAL A 128 -1.03 -5.55 -10.44
CA VAL A 128 -0.24 -5.20 -11.63
C VAL A 128 -1.05 -4.33 -12.59
N LEU A 129 -2.30 -4.69 -12.91
CA LEU A 129 -3.18 -3.90 -13.77
C LEU A 129 -3.44 -2.49 -13.22
N LEU A 130 -3.61 -2.36 -11.90
CA LEU A 130 -3.79 -1.05 -11.25
C LEU A 130 -2.55 -0.17 -11.36
N ILE A 131 -1.37 -0.75 -11.12
CA ILE A 131 -0.09 -0.02 -11.21
C ILE A 131 0.15 0.44 -12.65
N PHE A 132 -0.02 -0.46 -13.64
CA PHE A 132 0.14 -0.11 -15.05
C PHE A 132 -0.90 0.92 -15.51
N GLY A 133 -2.16 0.77 -15.10
CA GLY A 133 -3.21 1.73 -15.41
C GLY A 133 -2.91 3.13 -14.85
N TRP A 134 -2.36 3.21 -13.63
CA TRP A 134 -1.94 4.48 -13.05
C TRP A 134 -0.79 5.13 -13.83
N ILE A 135 0.26 4.36 -14.16
CA ILE A 135 1.42 4.85 -14.93
C ILE A 135 0.99 5.31 -16.33
N ALA A 136 0.04 4.63 -16.97
CA ALA A 136 -0.43 4.97 -18.31
C ALA A 136 -1.21 6.29 -18.37
N ILE A 137 -1.90 6.68 -17.30
CA ILE A 137 -2.73 7.90 -17.25
C ILE A 137 -1.87 9.16 -17.08
N ASP A 138 -0.82 9.09 -16.26
CA ASP A 138 0.06 10.23 -15.98
C ASP A 138 1.53 9.81 -15.83
N PRO A 139 2.20 9.46 -16.95
CA PRO A 139 3.56 8.93 -16.93
C PRO A 139 4.61 9.94 -16.45
N PHE A 140 4.28 11.25 -16.38
CA PHE A 140 5.26 12.32 -16.13
C PHE A 140 4.94 13.23 -14.94
N ARG A 141 3.68 13.34 -14.50
CA ARG A 141 3.33 14.25 -13.40
C ARG A 141 2.99 13.52 -12.10
N PHE A 142 2.86 12.19 -12.11
CA PHE A 142 2.55 11.36 -10.94
C PHE A 142 1.46 11.99 -10.05
N HIS A 143 0.43 12.58 -10.67
CA HIS A 143 -0.71 13.09 -9.92
C HIS A 143 -1.33 11.92 -9.20
N THR A 144 -1.57 12.11 -7.90
CA THR A 144 -2.23 11.12 -7.07
C THR A 144 -3.64 10.95 -7.61
N ILE A 145 -3.92 9.85 -8.31
CA ILE A 145 -5.30 9.42 -8.53
C ILE A 145 -5.91 9.33 -7.14
N SER A 146 -7.03 10.04 -6.92
CA SER A 146 -7.67 10.17 -5.61
C SER A 146 -7.74 8.81 -4.91
N PRO A 147 -7.25 8.70 -3.66
CA PRO A 147 -7.20 7.42 -2.96
C PRO A 147 -8.61 6.87 -2.82
N ASN A 148 -8.88 5.77 -3.52
CA ASN A 148 -10.20 5.17 -3.51
C ASN A 148 -10.27 4.12 -2.39
N VAL A 149 -11.20 4.34 -1.46
CA VAL A 149 -11.43 3.54 -0.25
C VAL A 149 -11.60 2.05 -0.59
N TRP A 150 -12.20 1.74 -1.75
CA TRP A 150 -12.42 0.37 -2.21
C TRP A 150 -11.13 -0.43 -2.47
N GLY A 151 -10.07 0.24 -2.93
CA GLY A 151 -8.77 -0.41 -3.09
C GLY A 151 -8.21 -0.81 -1.74
N LYS A 152 -8.21 0.13 -0.79
CA LYS A 152 -7.69 -0.09 0.56
C LYS A 152 -8.48 -1.14 1.33
N ILE A 153 -9.82 -1.18 1.19
CA ILE A 153 -10.64 -2.26 1.79
C ILE A 153 -10.22 -3.63 1.25
N THR A 154 -10.06 -3.75 -0.07
CA THR A 154 -9.66 -5.01 -0.70
C THR A 154 -8.30 -5.47 -0.17
N ASP A 155 -7.33 -4.57 -0.10
CA ASP A 155 -5.98 -4.87 0.36
C ASP A 155 -5.98 -5.27 1.84
N THR A 156 -6.79 -4.62 2.69
CA THR A 156 -6.95 -5.04 4.08
C THR A 156 -7.57 -6.43 4.22
N LEU A 157 -8.58 -6.76 3.40
CA LEU A 157 -9.19 -8.09 3.38
C LEU A 157 -8.19 -9.16 2.94
N GLN A 158 -7.35 -8.85 1.95
CA GLN A 158 -6.28 -9.73 1.48
C GLN A 158 -5.25 -9.99 2.59
N ALA A 159 -4.86 -8.97 3.35
CA ALA A 159 -3.98 -9.12 4.50
C ALA A 159 -4.63 -9.99 5.60
N PHE A 160 -5.91 -9.77 5.91
CA PHE A 160 -6.64 -10.63 6.84
C PHE A 160 -6.69 -12.09 6.39
N LEU A 161 -6.81 -12.34 5.09
CA LEU A 161 -6.82 -13.70 4.55
C LEU A 161 -5.45 -14.39 4.68
N ILE A 162 -4.35 -13.66 4.51
CA ILE A 162 -2.99 -14.14 4.82
C ILE A 162 -2.91 -14.57 6.28
N PHE A 163 -3.37 -13.72 7.21
CA PHE A 163 -3.34 -14.04 8.64
C PHE A 163 -4.23 -15.23 8.98
N ALA A 164 -5.44 -15.28 8.43
CA ALA A 164 -6.36 -16.39 8.61
C ALA A 164 -5.74 -17.72 8.16
N PHE A 165 -5.05 -17.71 7.02
CA PHE A 165 -4.33 -18.87 6.51
C PHE A 165 -3.18 -19.29 7.44
N LEU A 166 -2.33 -18.34 7.85
CA LEU A 166 -1.19 -18.60 8.73
C LEU A 166 -1.62 -19.08 10.13
N LEU A 167 -2.76 -18.62 10.64
CA LEU A 167 -3.33 -19.05 11.92
C LEU A 167 -4.11 -20.36 11.82
N GLU A 168 -4.18 -20.98 10.64
CA GLU A 168 -4.87 -22.26 10.42
C GLU A 168 -6.33 -22.23 10.90
N VAL A 169 -7.04 -21.13 10.61
CA VAL A 169 -8.47 -21.02 10.97
C VAL A 169 -9.30 -22.13 10.32
N PRO A 170 -10.48 -22.47 10.87
CA PRO A 170 -11.32 -23.52 10.30
C PRO A 170 -11.58 -23.32 8.80
N LYS A 171 -11.51 -24.40 8.03
CA LYS A 171 -11.60 -24.35 6.55
C LYS A 171 -12.84 -23.61 6.04
N ILE A 172 -13.96 -23.69 6.75
CA ILE A 172 -15.19 -22.96 6.40
C ILE A 172 -14.99 -21.44 6.49
N VAL A 173 -14.31 -20.95 7.52
CA VAL A 173 -13.99 -19.53 7.74
C VAL A 173 -12.97 -19.06 6.70
N PHE A 174 -11.99 -19.90 6.39
CA PHE A 174 -11.03 -19.59 5.33
C PHE A 174 -11.71 -19.47 3.97
N LEU A 175 -12.60 -20.42 3.62
CA LEU A 175 -13.30 -20.42 2.34
C LEU A 175 -14.24 -19.22 2.19
N THR A 176 -14.97 -18.86 3.24
CA THR A 176 -15.80 -17.63 3.21
C THR A 176 -14.93 -16.39 3.05
N GLY A 177 -13.76 -16.33 3.71
CA GLY A 177 -12.77 -15.27 3.52
C GLY A 177 -12.23 -15.17 2.08
N VAL A 178 -11.98 -16.30 1.42
CA VAL A 178 -11.56 -16.32 0.01
C VAL A 178 -12.67 -15.76 -0.88
N ILE A 179 -13.92 -16.19 -0.68
CA ILE A 179 -15.05 -15.73 -1.50
C ILE A 179 -15.27 -14.22 -1.33
N THR A 180 -15.26 -13.71 -0.09
CA THR A 180 -15.42 -12.28 0.18
C THR A 180 -14.28 -11.48 -0.44
N MET A 181 -13.03 -11.92 -0.28
CA MET A 181 -11.87 -11.27 -0.89
C MET A 181 -11.99 -11.19 -2.42
N LEU A 182 -12.44 -12.26 -3.08
CA LEU A 182 -12.64 -12.27 -4.54
C LEU A 182 -13.71 -11.28 -4.98
N MET A 183 -14.86 -11.24 -4.29
CA MET A 183 -15.92 -10.30 -4.63
C MET A 183 -15.42 -8.86 -4.56
N PHE A 184 -14.67 -8.49 -3.52
CA PHE A 184 -14.08 -7.16 -3.39
C PHE A 184 -12.96 -6.90 -4.41
N THR A 185 -12.15 -7.92 -4.74
CA THR A 185 -11.08 -7.78 -5.73
C THR A 185 -11.64 -7.52 -7.13
N ILE A 186 -12.68 -8.25 -7.53
CA ILE A 186 -13.38 -8.04 -8.81
C ILE A 186 -14.09 -6.68 -8.80
N TYR A 187 -14.85 -6.39 -7.74
CA TYR A 187 -15.59 -5.14 -7.64
C TYR A 187 -14.65 -3.93 -7.70
N SER A 188 -13.56 -3.95 -6.92
CA SER A 188 -12.57 -2.87 -6.96
C SER A 188 -11.92 -2.79 -8.34
N GLY A 189 -11.51 -3.90 -8.96
CA GLY A 189 -10.94 -3.91 -10.31
C GLY A 189 -11.85 -3.22 -11.35
N ILE A 190 -13.16 -3.47 -11.31
CA ILE A 190 -14.14 -2.82 -12.19
C ILE A 190 -14.22 -1.31 -11.90
N VAL A 191 -14.38 -0.93 -10.64
CA VAL A 191 -14.48 0.49 -10.24
C VAL A 191 -13.23 1.26 -10.69
N TYR A 192 -12.04 0.69 -10.50
CA TYR A 192 -10.79 1.31 -10.92
C TYR A 192 -10.66 1.41 -12.43
N SER A 193 -11.09 0.40 -13.18
CA SER A 193 -11.06 0.44 -14.65
C SER A 193 -11.94 1.58 -15.19
N ILE A 194 -13.13 1.78 -14.61
CA ILE A 194 -14.06 2.86 -15.00
C ILE A 194 -13.49 4.23 -14.63
N VAL A 195 -13.00 4.39 -13.39
CA VAL A 195 -12.41 5.66 -12.92
C VAL A 195 -11.15 6.01 -13.71
N GLY A 196 -10.31 5.01 -13.99
CA GLY A 196 -9.11 5.17 -14.81
C GLY A 196 -9.45 5.63 -16.22
N MET A 197 -10.42 4.98 -16.87
CA MET A 197 -10.86 5.34 -18.22
C MET A 197 -11.45 6.76 -18.29
N LYS A 198 -12.27 7.15 -17.30
CA LYS A 198 -12.82 8.50 -17.21
C LYS A 198 -11.73 9.56 -17.03
N THR A 199 -10.74 9.28 -16.19
CA THR A 199 -9.59 10.17 -15.96
C THR A 199 -8.73 10.30 -17.22
N TYR A 200 -8.48 9.19 -17.91
CA TYR A 200 -7.76 9.16 -19.19
C TYR A 200 -8.47 10.00 -20.25
N ILE A 201 -9.78 9.83 -20.47
CA ILE A 201 -10.51 10.63 -21.46
C ILE A 201 -10.44 12.13 -21.12
N ASN A 202 -10.60 12.48 -19.85
CA ASN A 202 -10.55 13.89 -19.41
C ASN A 202 -9.15 14.52 -19.56
N SER A 203 -8.07 13.73 -19.54
CA SER A 203 -6.72 14.27 -19.75
C SER A 203 -6.47 14.62 -21.22
N PHE A 204 -7.04 13.88 -22.18
CA PHE A 204 -6.99 14.21 -23.61
C PHE A 204 -7.91 15.37 -24.00
N VAL A 205 -9.08 15.49 -23.37
CA VAL A 205 -10.04 16.57 -23.69
C VAL A 205 -9.56 17.92 -23.16
N ASN A 206 -8.79 17.95 -22.07
CA ASN A 206 -8.28 19.19 -21.45
C ASN A 206 -6.82 19.52 -21.82
N SER A 207 -6.18 18.75 -22.71
CA SER A 207 -4.84 19.01 -23.26
C SER A 207 -4.94 19.68 -24.62
#